data_AF-A0A5C1QFV0-F1
#
_entry.id   AF-A0A5C1QFV0-F1
#
_cell.length_a   1.000
_cell.length_b   1.000
_cell.length_c   1.000
_cell.angle_alpha   90.00
_cell.angle_beta   90.00
_cell.angle_gamma   90.00
#
_symmetry.space_group_name_H-M   'P 1'
#
loop_
_entity.id
_entity.type
_entity.pdbx_description
1 polymer ?
#
loop_
_entity_poly.entity_id
_entity_poly.type
_entity_poly.pdbx_seq_one_letter_code
_entity_poly.pdbx_strand_id
1 'polypeptide(L)' 'MNEKIGQYLVRLDLLSFDQAEEILKIQEEQPNKKFGEIAIELGYITHDDIEYFLEKTPSRI' A
#
# COMPACT_ATOMS: atom_id res chain seq x y z
N MET A 1 2.63 -9.71 -14.27
CA MET A 1 3.53 -8.92 -13.42
C MET A 1 2.96 -8.95 -12.01
N ASN A 2 3.79 -9.21 -10.99
CA ASN A 2 3.36 -9.08 -9.59
C ASN A 2 3.73 -7.66 -9.14
N GLU A 3 2.89 -6.68 -9.44
CA GLU A 3 3.09 -5.28 -9.00
C GLU A 3 2.90 -5.20 -7.49
N LYS A 4 3.80 -4.51 -6.78
CA LYS A 4 3.65 -4.30 -5.33
C LYS A 4 2.61 -3.20 -5.11
N ILE A 5 1.79 -3.36 -4.06
CA ILE A 5 0.74 -2.38 -3.73
C ILE A 5 1.28 -0.95 -3.59
N GLY A 6 2.45 -0.76 -2.95
CA GLY A 6 3.07 0.57 -2.84
C GLY A 6 3.40 1.21 -4.19
N GLN A 7 3.89 0.43 -5.16
CA GLN A 7 4.20 0.94 -6.51
C GLN A 7 2.92 1.30 -7.27
N TYR A 8 1.88 0.48 -7.13
CA TYR A 8 0.58 0.72 -7.73
C TYR A 8 -0.05 2.02 -7.20
N LEU A 9 -0.03 2.21 -5.88
CA LEU A 9 -0.62 3.38 -5.24
C LEU A 9 0.11 4.68 -5.61
N VAL A 10 1.45 4.65 -5.71
CA VAL A 10 2.23 5.80 -6.21
C VAL A 10 1.90 6.10 -7.67
N ARG A 11 1.76 5.07 -8.51
CA ARG A 11 1.41 5.25 -9.94
C ARG A 11 0.00 5.83 -10.14
N LEU A 12 -0.89 5.67 -9.17
CA LEU A 12 -2.23 6.27 -9.18
C LEU A 12 -2.31 7.65 -8.51
N ASP A 13 -1.17 8.23 -8.10
CA ASP A 13 -1.10 9.47 -7.32
C ASP A 13 -1.87 9.41 -5.98
N LEU A 14 -2.14 8.20 -5.47
CA LEU A 14 -2.76 7.98 -4.15
C LEU A 14 -1.73 8.05 -3.01
N LEU A 15 -0.45 7.82 -3.33
CA LEU A 15 0.66 8.01 -2.42
C LEU A 15 1.76 8.80 -3.11
N SER A 16 2.38 9.73 -2.39
CA SER A 16 3.67 10.28 -2.80
C SER A 16 4.81 9.29 -2.51
N PHE A 17 5.97 9.51 -3.14
CA PHE A 17 7.19 8.75 -2.83
C PHE A 17 7.56 8.86 -1.34
N ASP A 18 7.47 10.05 -0.75
CA ASP A 18 7.81 10.27 0.66
C ASP A 18 6.86 9.50 1.59
N GLN A 19 5.56 9.48 1.29
CA GLN A 19 4.57 8.71 2.06
C GLN A 19 4.84 7.20 1.93
N ALA A 20 5.20 6.72 0.75
CA ALA A 20 5.55 5.32 0.54
C ALA A 20 6.83 4.95 1.32
N GLU A 21 7.84 5.81 1.36
CA GLU A 21 9.04 5.59 2.17
C GLU A 21 8.73 5.57 3.67
N GLU A 22 7.86 6.45 4.16
CA GLU A 22 7.42 6.47 5.56
C GLU A 22 6.73 5.16 5.94
N ILE A 23 5.81 4.67 5.10
CA ILE A 23 5.15 3.38 5.30
C ILE A 23 6.17 2.23 5.34
N LEU A 24 7.16 2.23 4.44
CA LEU A 24 8.21 1.20 4.42
C LEU A 24 9.04 1.21 5.70
N LYS A 25 9.44 2.38 6.20
CA LYS A 25 10.17 2.51 7.48
C LYS A 25 9.37 1.94 8.64
N ILE A 26 8.08 2.27 8.72
CA ILE A 26 7.19 1.73 9.77
C ILE A 26 7.05 0.22 9.64
N GLN A 27 6.95 -0.31 8.41
CA GLN A 27 6.88 -1.74 8.17
C GLN A 27 8.15 -2.49 8.58
N GLU A 28 9.32 -1.89 8.39
CA GLU A 28 10.60 -2.45 8.88
C GLU A 28 10.64 -2.53 10.41
N GLU A 29 10.10 -1.52 11.10
CA GLU A 29 9.99 -1.50 12.56
C GLU A 29 8.88 -2.44 13.09
N GLN A 30 7.84 -2.66 12.30
CA GLN A 30 6.66 -3.46 12.63
C GLN A 30 6.39 -4.54 11.57
N PRO A 31 7.24 -5.59 11.48
CA PRO A 31 7.21 -6.57 10.38
C PRO A 31 5.92 -7.40 10.30
N ASN A 32 5.10 -7.38 11.36
CA ASN A 32 3.78 -8.04 11.36
C ASN A 32 2.70 -7.21 10.65
N LYS A 33 2.92 -5.91 10.44
CA LYS A 33 1.97 -5.03 9.75
C LYS A 33 2.21 -5.03 8.24
N LYS A 34 1.13 -5.08 7.47
CA LYS A 34 1.19 -4.97 6.02
C LYS A 34 1.28 -3.50 5.60
N PHE A 35 1.96 -3.25 4.48
CA PHE A 35 2.09 -1.92 3.89
C PHE A 35 0.73 -1.19 3.79
N GLY A 36 -0.28 -1.87 3.26
CA GLY A 36 -1.63 -1.29 3.12
C GLY A 36 -2.31 -0.98 4.45
N GLU A 37 -2.11 -1.80 5.48
CA GLU A 37 -2.66 -1.55 6.82
C GLU A 37 -2.06 -0.27 7.42
N ILE A 38 -0.73 -0.12 7.33
CA ILE A 38 -0.03 1.08 7.78
C ILE A 38 -0.51 2.32 6.99
N ALA A 39 -0.66 2.21 5.67
CA ALA A 39 -1.11 3.31 4.83
C ALA A 39 -2.53 3.81 5.21
N ILE A 40 -3.41 2.90 5.64
CA ILE A 40 -4.74 3.25 6.16
C ILE A 40 -4.64 3.87 7.55
N GLU A 41 -3.82 3.30 8.44
CA GLU A 41 -3.61 3.84 9.79
C GLU A 41 -3.06 5.28 9.77
N LEU A 42 -2.21 5.61 8.79
CA LEU A 42 -1.69 6.95 8.55
C LEU A 42 -2.69 7.88 7.84
N GLY A 43 -3.82 7.35 7.37
CA GLY A 43 -4.86 8.11 6.67
C GLY A 43 -4.47 8.55 5.26
N TYR A 44 -3.47 7.92 4.64
CA TYR A 44 -3.04 8.26 3.28
C TYR A 44 -3.93 7.65 2.21
N ILE A 45 -4.48 6.46 2.49
CA ILE A 45 -5.41 5.76 1.61
C ILE A 45 -6.58 5.21 2.43
N THR A 46 -7.62 4.77 1.73
CA THR A 46 -8.79 4.11 2.31
C THR A 46 -8.76 2.59 2.09
N HIS A 47 -9.67 1.87 2.75
CA HIS A 47 -9.89 0.45 2.47
C HIS A 47 -10.34 0.21 1.03
N ASP A 48 -11.16 1.11 0.47
CA ASP A 48 -11.67 1.01 -0.90
C ASP A 48 -10.54 1.06 -1.94
N ASP A 49 -9.51 1.86 -1.69
CA ASP A 49 -8.31 1.93 -2.55
C ASP A 49 -7.55 0.60 -2.60
N ILE A 50 -7.49 -0.11 -1.47
CA ILE A 50 -6.89 -1.45 -1.39
C ILE A 50 -7.77 -2.47 -2.12
N GLU A 51 -9.07 -2.42 -1.93
CA GLU A 51 -10.01 -3.32 -2.60
C GLU A 51 -9.91 -3.18 -4.12
N TYR A 52 -9.89 -1.94 -4.62
CA TYR A 52 -9.69 -1.66 -6.04
C TYR A 52 -8.36 -2.24 -6.57
N PHE A 53 -7.27 -2.14 -5.80
CA PHE A 53 -6.01 -2.80 -6.16
C PHE A 53 -6.16 -4.32 -6.25
N LEU A 54 -6.76 -4.96 -5.23
CA LEU A 54 -6.93 -6.42 -5.16
C LEU A 54 -7.82 -6.96 -6.29
N GLU A 55 -8.87 -6.23 -6.68
CA GLU A 55 -9.70 -6.57 -7.83
C GLU A 55 -8.92 -6.55 -9.15
N LYS A 56 -8.04 -5.56 -9.34
CA LYS A 56 -7.25 -5.39 -10.57
C LYS A 56 -6.03 -6.31 -10.62
N THR A 57 -5.52 -6.70 -9.45
CA THR A 57 -4.43 -7.66 -9.32
C THR A 57 -4.92 -8.87 -8.54
N PRO A 58 -5.65 -9.81 -9.17
CA PRO A 58 -6.10 -11.03 -8.50
C PRO A 58 -4.87 -11.81 -8.05
N SER A 59 -4.54 -11.65 -6.78
CA SER A 59 -3.57 -12.49 -6.10
C SER A 59 -4.19 -13.87 -6.04
N ARG A 60 -3.65 -14.81 -6.83
CA ARG A 60 -3.98 -16.24 -6.66
C ARG A 60 -3.45 -16.63 -5.28
N ILE A 61 -4.37 -16.66 -4.31
CA ILE A 61 -4.17 -17.18 -2.96
C ILE A 61 -3.77 -18.65 -3.06
#